data_AF-Q5WWM9-F1
#
_entry.id   AF-Q5WWM9-F1
#
_cell.length_a   1.000
_cell.length_b   1.000
_cell.length_c   1.000
_cell.angle_alpha   90.00
_cell.angle_beta   90.00
_cell.angle_gamma   90.00
#
_symmetry.space_group_name_H-M   'P 1'
#
loop_
_entity.id
_entity.type
_entity.pdbx_description
1 polymer ?
#
loop_
_entity_poly.entity_id
_entity_poly.type
_entity_poly.pdbx_seq_one_letter_code
_entity_poly.pdbx_strand_id
1 'polypeptide(L)'
;MRAELFNPSIKKIIVKLSQLKGLWIVQLNLSKNRMSEKKFTDLAVLLSMLKAFGVTYLNLHFNNLGQKTGTELVALFKILKDSGISRLSLSANELYQKTGTELATLLTVLSDSDIIQLDLSCNWLGQRPDVELIELFKAWSSTPIIDLDLTNNDLGKKSGIVLSEMFRALKVSSISHLGLRNNDLYQRTGAEFSSLLSAIKESPITHLDLSDNGLHLMVAAFETLFDALKDSSVTHLNLCRNGIGHLDMFQMTAMFCGSTPNELNLLHILSIAKNYDQITSF
;
A
#
# COMPACT_ATOMS: atom_id res chain seq x y z
N MET A 1 -4.75 -22.74 10.14
CA MET A 1 -6.15 -22.22 10.21
C MET A 1 -6.17 -20.70 10.19
N ARG A 2 -7.33 -20.09 9.91
CA ARG A 2 -7.58 -18.65 10.10
C ARG A 2 -8.27 -18.43 11.44
N ALA A 3 -7.91 -17.37 12.16
CA ALA A 3 -8.54 -16.99 13.42
C ALA A 3 -8.99 -15.53 13.36
N GLU A 4 -10.24 -15.29 13.75
CA GLU A 4 -10.89 -13.99 13.66
C GLU A 4 -11.39 -13.56 15.05
N LEU A 5 -10.87 -12.45 15.58
CA LEU A 5 -11.13 -12.01 16.95
C LEU A 5 -11.54 -10.53 16.96
N PHE A 6 -12.77 -10.25 16.51
CA PHE A 6 -13.30 -8.88 16.33
C PHE A 6 -14.09 -8.34 17.51
N ASN A 7 -13.75 -7.13 17.95
CA ASN A 7 -14.43 -6.40 19.01
C ASN A 7 -14.54 -7.13 20.39
N PRO A 8 -13.71 -8.11 20.80
CA PRO A 8 -13.60 -8.48 22.20
C PRO A 8 -12.66 -7.53 22.97
N SER A 9 -12.73 -7.57 24.30
CA SER A 9 -11.67 -6.96 25.11
C SER A 9 -10.33 -7.68 24.87
N ILE A 10 -9.20 -6.98 24.99
CA ILE A 10 -7.86 -7.59 24.81
C ILE A 10 -7.67 -8.80 25.72
N LYS A 11 -8.17 -8.75 26.96
CA LYS A 11 -8.17 -9.90 27.87
C LYS A 11 -8.89 -11.13 27.27
N LYS A 12 -10.06 -10.93 26.64
CA LYS A 12 -10.78 -12.00 25.96
C LYS A 12 -10.03 -12.51 24.72
N ILE A 13 -9.32 -11.65 23.98
CA ILE A 13 -8.44 -12.07 22.87
C ILE A 13 -7.33 -12.98 23.39
N ILE A 14 -6.63 -12.54 24.43
CA ILE A 14 -5.53 -13.29 25.06
C ILE A 14 -6.03 -14.67 25.53
N VAL A 15 -7.17 -14.72 26.22
CA VAL A 15 -7.76 -15.99 26.68
C VAL A 15 -8.08 -16.90 25.50
N LYS A 16 -8.74 -16.38 24.45
CA LYS A 16 -9.05 -17.17 23.25
C LYS A 16 -7.80 -17.67 22.55
N LEU A 17 -6.77 -16.84 22.37
CA LEU A 17 -5.50 -17.29 21.77
C LEU A 17 -4.82 -18.35 22.65
N SER A 18 -4.86 -18.20 23.97
CA SER A 18 -4.32 -19.20 24.89
C SER A 18 -4.99 -20.57 24.73
N GLN A 19 -6.31 -20.59 24.47
CA GLN A 19 -7.07 -21.81 24.19
C GLN A 19 -6.73 -22.43 22.83
N LEU A 20 -6.17 -21.66 21.89
CA LEU A 20 -5.72 -22.13 20.58
C LEU A 20 -4.24 -22.58 20.59
N LYS A 21 -3.57 -22.56 21.74
CA LYS A 21 -2.15 -22.89 21.84
C LYS A 21 -1.88 -24.30 21.31
N GLY A 22 -0.85 -24.44 20.46
CA GLY A 22 -0.51 -25.69 19.78
C GLY A 22 -1.22 -25.88 18.44
N LEU A 23 -2.17 -25.02 18.09
CA LEU A 23 -2.73 -24.96 16.74
C LEU A 23 -1.91 -24.04 15.85
N TRP A 24 -1.79 -24.43 14.58
CA TRP A 24 -1.11 -23.62 13.56
C TRP A 24 -2.06 -22.56 12.99
N ILE A 25 -1.94 -21.32 13.46
CA ILE A 25 -2.75 -20.19 12.99
C ILE A 25 -1.95 -19.47 11.91
N VAL A 26 -2.30 -19.67 10.64
CA VAL A 26 -1.59 -19.03 9.51
C VAL A 26 -1.94 -17.55 9.44
N GLN A 27 -3.21 -17.22 9.70
CA GLN A 27 -3.74 -15.87 9.53
C GLN A 27 -4.54 -15.49 10.76
N LEU A 28 -4.14 -14.40 11.39
CA LEU A 28 -4.81 -13.84 12.56
C LEU A 28 -5.38 -12.48 12.23
N ASN A 29 -6.70 -12.35 12.32
CA ASN A 29 -7.41 -11.10 12.10
C ASN A 29 -7.83 -10.48 13.44
N LEU A 30 -7.18 -9.37 13.78
CA LEU A 30 -7.46 -8.55 14.95
C LEU A 30 -7.99 -7.17 14.55
N SER A 31 -8.64 -7.06 13.40
CA SER A 31 -9.23 -5.79 12.97
C SER A 31 -10.36 -5.31 13.89
N LYS A 32 -10.61 -4.00 13.90
CA LYS A 32 -11.75 -3.38 14.62
C LYS A 32 -11.74 -3.68 16.14
N ASN A 33 -10.56 -3.71 16.75
CA ASN A 33 -10.39 -3.95 18.19
C ASN A 33 -10.07 -2.71 19.02
N ARG A 34 -10.07 -1.53 18.37
CA ARG A 34 -9.74 -0.23 19.00
C ARG A 34 -8.46 -0.34 19.80
N MET A 35 -7.41 -0.90 19.20
CA MET A 35 -6.16 -1.15 19.94
C MET A 35 -5.55 0.15 20.48
N SER A 36 -5.79 1.31 19.85
CA SER A 36 -5.39 2.61 20.40
C SER A 36 -5.81 2.83 21.86
N GLU A 37 -7.03 2.45 22.22
CA GLU A 37 -7.62 2.63 23.55
C GLU A 37 -7.09 1.63 24.60
N LYS A 38 -6.29 0.64 24.18
CA LYS A 38 -5.86 -0.47 25.04
C LYS A 38 -4.50 -0.18 25.64
N LYS A 39 -4.31 -0.62 26.88
CA LYS A 39 -3.05 -0.48 27.60
C LYS A 39 -1.92 -1.13 26.81
N PHE A 40 -0.79 -0.44 26.71
CA PHE A 40 0.43 -0.95 26.09
C PHE A 40 0.79 -2.35 26.61
N THR A 41 0.74 -2.58 27.93
CA THR A 41 1.08 -3.86 28.55
C THR A 41 0.23 -5.02 28.05
N ASP A 42 -1.07 -4.81 27.85
CA ASP A 42 -1.97 -5.86 27.39
C ASP A 42 -1.72 -6.20 25.91
N LEU A 43 -1.44 -5.18 25.09
CA LEU A 43 -1.07 -5.36 23.68
C LEU A 43 0.30 -6.02 23.55
N ALA A 44 1.27 -5.65 24.38
CA ALA A 44 2.60 -6.25 24.38
C ALA A 44 2.53 -7.74 24.70
N VAL A 45 1.72 -8.13 25.70
CA VAL A 45 1.43 -9.55 25.99
C VAL A 45 0.80 -10.24 24.78
N LEU A 46 -0.24 -9.64 24.20
CA LEU A 46 -0.93 -10.18 23.02
C LEU A 46 0.02 -10.42 21.84
N LEU A 47 0.85 -9.43 21.48
CA LEU A 47 1.79 -9.54 20.35
C LEU A 47 2.92 -10.53 20.65
N SER A 48 3.39 -10.60 21.89
CA SER A 48 4.42 -11.57 22.30
C SER A 48 3.94 -13.01 22.16
N MET A 49 2.65 -13.26 22.40
CA MET A 49 2.06 -14.59 22.23
C MET A 49 2.15 -15.10 20.79
N LEU A 50 2.14 -14.21 19.79
CA LEU A 50 2.07 -14.59 18.37
C LEU A 50 3.24 -15.45 17.91
N LYS A 51 4.42 -15.30 18.53
CA LYS A 51 5.62 -16.10 18.27
C LYS A 51 5.39 -17.61 18.44
N ALA A 52 4.38 -18.00 19.24
CA ALA A 52 4.05 -19.39 19.50
C ALA A 52 3.03 -20.01 18.52
N PHE A 53 2.46 -19.24 17.59
CA PHE A 53 1.32 -19.68 16.77
C PHE A 53 1.62 -19.89 15.27
N GLY A 54 2.85 -19.60 14.82
CA GLY A 54 3.21 -19.69 13.39
C GLY A 54 2.40 -18.75 12.50
N VAL A 55 2.01 -17.58 13.01
CA VAL A 55 1.22 -16.58 12.28
C VAL A 55 2.09 -15.98 11.18
N THR A 56 1.69 -16.17 9.92
CA THR A 56 2.38 -15.57 8.77
C THR A 56 1.68 -14.31 8.27
N TYR A 57 0.38 -14.16 8.52
CA TYR A 57 -0.38 -12.95 8.22
C TYR A 57 -1.10 -12.40 9.46
N LEU A 58 -0.71 -11.20 9.88
CA LEU A 58 -1.37 -10.42 10.92
C LEU A 58 -2.16 -9.26 10.30
N ASN A 59 -3.48 -9.24 10.54
CA ASN A 59 -4.35 -8.14 10.11
C ASN A 59 -4.74 -7.27 11.32
N LEU A 60 -4.28 -6.01 11.33
CA LEU A 60 -4.59 -4.99 12.33
C LEU A 60 -5.45 -3.85 11.77
N HIS A 61 -6.19 -4.09 10.69
CA HIS A 61 -7.03 -3.09 10.04
C HIS A 61 -7.99 -2.40 11.03
N PHE A 62 -8.17 -1.09 10.91
CA PHE A 62 -9.15 -0.33 11.69
C PHE A 62 -8.95 -0.45 13.21
N ASN A 63 -7.76 -0.10 13.70
CA ASN A 63 -7.42 -0.12 15.13
C ASN A 63 -6.98 1.25 15.68
N ASN A 64 -7.05 2.29 14.84
CA ASN A 64 -6.70 3.68 15.16
C ASN A 64 -5.28 3.81 15.73
N LEU A 65 -4.33 2.94 15.32
CA LEU A 65 -2.99 2.88 15.91
C LEU A 65 -2.20 4.20 15.80
N GLY A 66 -2.56 5.09 14.87
CA GLY A 66 -2.04 6.46 14.78
C GLY A 66 -2.32 7.32 16.02
N GLN A 67 -3.27 6.95 16.87
CA GLN A 67 -3.52 7.65 18.15
C GLN A 67 -2.54 7.25 19.27
N LYS A 68 -1.79 6.15 19.11
CA LYS A 68 -0.70 5.79 20.06
C LYS A 68 0.45 6.77 19.92
N THR A 69 1.21 7.00 20.97
CA THR A 69 2.47 7.75 20.84
C THR A 69 3.42 7.02 19.89
N GLY A 70 4.29 7.73 19.16
CA GLY A 70 5.23 7.07 18.24
C GLY A 70 6.15 6.07 18.95
N THR A 71 6.56 6.37 20.18
CA THR A 71 7.37 5.48 21.01
C THR A 71 6.62 4.19 21.39
N GLU A 72 5.35 4.27 21.80
CA GLU A 72 4.54 3.08 22.05
C GLU A 72 4.31 2.27 20.78
N LEU A 73 4.03 2.94 19.66
CA LEU A 73 3.80 2.27 18.37
C LEU A 73 5.03 1.48 17.95
N VAL A 74 6.20 2.12 17.94
CA VAL A 74 7.50 1.49 17.66
C VAL A 74 7.76 0.32 18.61
N ALA A 75 7.55 0.51 19.91
CA ALA A 75 7.77 -0.54 20.90
C ALA A 75 6.85 -1.76 20.69
N LEU A 76 5.59 -1.55 20.28
CA LEU A 76 4.66 -2.64 19.95
C LEU A 76 5.14 -3.46 18.74
N PHE A 77 5.55 -2.80 17.67
CA PHE A 77 5.98 -3.50 16.46
C PHE A 77 7.35 -4.17 16.61
N LYS A 78 8.23 -3.65 17.49
CA LYS A 78 9.50 -4.31 17.82
C LYS A 78 9.31 -5.71 18.40
N ILE A 79 8.18 -5.97 19.06
CA ILE A 79 7.85 -7.29 19.63
C ILE A 79 7.69 -8.34 18.52
N LEU A 80 7.31 -7.93 17.30
CA LEU A 80 7.08 -8.84 16.17
C LEU A 80 8.38 -9.39 15.55
N LYS A 81 9.55 -8.91 15.98
CA LYS A 81 10.83 -9.52 15.60
C LYS A 81 10.83 -11.02 15.92
N ASP A 82 11.28 -11.84 14.97
CA ASP A 82 11.33 -13.31 15.04
C ASP A 82 9.95 -13.97 15.28
N SER A 83 8.86 -13.34 14.85
CA SER A 83 7.51 -13.90 14.97
C SER A 83 7.11 -14.81 13.80
N GLY A 84 7.84 -14.78 12.68
CA GLY A 84 7.46 -15.45 11.43
C GLY A 84 6.37 -14.74 10.64
N ILE A 85 5.90 -13.56 11.09
CA ILE A 85 4.91 -12.76 10.37
C ILE A 85 5.59 -12.15 9.16
N SER A 86 5.17 -12.57 7.97
CA SER A 86 5.67 -12.06 6.69
C SER A 86 4.73 -11.06 6.02
N ARG A 87 3.45 -11.03 6.45
CA ARG A 87 2.43 -10.12 5.95
C ARG A 87 1.80 -9.35 7.09
N LEU A 88 1.79 -8.02 7.00
CA LEU A 88 1.20 -7.14 8.00
C LEU A 88 0.24 -6.16 7.32
N SER A 89 -1.02 -6.11 7.78
CA SER A 89 -1.96 -5.04 7.40
C SER A 89 -2.11 -4.05 8.54
N LEU A 90 -1.74 -2.80 8.26
CA LEU A 90 -1.99 -1.61 9.06
C LEU A 90 -3.02 -0.70 8.39
N SER A 91 -3.86 -1.25 7.51
CA SER A 91 -4.89 -0.50 6.81
C SER A 91 -5.82 0.26 7.78
N ALA A 92 -6.22 1.48 7.42
CA ALA A 92 -7.17 2.29 8.20
C ALA A 92 -6.76 2.48 9.68
N ASN A 93 -5.51 2.84 9.93
CA ASN A 93 -4.99 3.09 11.28
C ASN A 93 -4.67 4.55 11.56
N GLU A 94 -5.12 5.49 10.72
CA GLU A 94 -4.89 6.93 10.92
C GLU A 94 -3.39 7.29 11.01
N LEU A 95 -2.52 6.57 10.30
CA LEU A 95 -1.06 6.76 10.43
C LEU A 95 -0.56 8.14 9.94
N TYR A 96 -1.37 8.91 9.22
CA TYR A 96 -1.09 10.34 8.96
C TYR A 96 -0.88 11.17 10.24
N GLN A 97 -1.41 10.74 11.40
CA GLN A 97 -1.24 11.42 12.68
C GLN A 97 0.18 11.29 13.26
N LYS A 98 1.01 10.37 12.74
CA LYS A 98 2.42 10.28 13.15
C LYS A 98 3.24 11.39 12.51
N THR A 99 4.45 11.64 12.98
CA THR A 99 5.44 12.44 12.24
C THR A 99 6.17 11.57 11.20
N GLY A 100 6.83 12.19 10.22
CA GLY A 100 7.63 11.48 9.22
C GLY A 100 8.71 10.64 9.90
N THR A 101 9.37 11.20 10.91
CA THR A 101 10.38 10.52 11.72
C THR A 101 9.82 9.33 12.50
N GLU A 102 8.63 9.45 13.09
CA GLU A 102 7.99 8.34 13.80
C GLU A 102 7.66 7.18 12.85
N LEU A 103 7.14 7.47 11.66
CA LEU A 103 6.86 6.42 10.65
C LEU A 103 8.15 5.82 10.08
N ALA A 104 9.17 6.63 9.81
CA ALA A 104 10.48 6.12 9.38
C ALA A 104 11.08 5.18 10.43
N THR A 105 10.99 5.54 11.72
CA THR A 105 11.45 4.69 12.82
C THR A 105 10.64 3.39 12.90
N LEU A 106 9.32 3.46 12.68
CA LEU A 106 8.48 2.26 12.57
C LEU A 106 8.96 1.35 11.44
N LEU A 107 9.25 1.90 10.25
CA LEU A 107 9.77 1.11 9.12
C LEU A 107 11.12 0.46 9.44
N THR A 108 12.04 1.15 10.10
CA THR A 108 13.32 0.57 10.58
C THR A 108 13.09 -0.60 11.54
N VAL A 109 12.07 -0.53 12.39
CA VAL A 109 11.76 -1.65 13.30
C VAL A 109 11.11 -2.82 12.55
N LEU A 110 10.29 -2.53 11.53
CA LEU A 110 9.74 -3.59 10.68
C LEU A 110 10.82 -4.25 9.82
N SER A 111 11.89 -3.55 9.43
CA SER A 111 13.01 -4.16 8.71
C SER A 111 13.83 -5.17 9.54
N ASP A 112 13.71 -5.11 10.87
CA ASP A 112 14.30 -6.12 11.77
C ASP A 112 13.41 -7.37 11.93
N SER A 113 12.29 -7.45 11.20
CA SER A 113 11.32 -8.56 11.25
C SER A 113 11.23 -9.30 9.91
N ASP A 114 10.45 -10.39 9.87
CA ASP A 114 10.24 -11.19 8.65
C ASP A 114 9.25 -10.57 7.66
N ILE A 115 8.76 -9.34 7.92
CA ILE A 115 7.72 -8.69 7.15
C ILE A 115 8.25 -8.25 5.78
N ILE A 116 7.68 -8.84 4.74
CA ILE A 116 7.98 -8.53 3.34
C ILE A 116 6.76 -7.97 2.58
N GLN A 117 5.55 -8.11 3.13
CA GLN A 117 4.33 -7.51 2.59
C GLN A 117 3.69 -6.58 3.63
N LEU A 118 3.52 -5.32 3.27
CA LEU A 118 2.99 -4.29 4.15
C LEU A 118 1.83 -3.54 3.48
N ASP A 119 0.66 -3.63 4.09
CA ASP A 119 -0.52 -2.88 3.68
C ASP A 119 -0.69 -1.64 4.57
N LEU A 120 -0.49 -0.47 3.97
CA LEU A 120 -0.69 0.86 4.57
C LEU A 120 -1.91 1.58 3.96
N SER A 121 -2.85 0.85 3.36
CA SER A 121 -4.02 1.45 2.73
C SER A 121 -4.88 2.26 3.71
N CYS A 122 -5.66 3.23 3.21
CA CYS A 122 -6.61 4.00 4.02
C CYS A 122 -5.96 4.75 5.21
N ASN A 123 -4.71 5.20 5.11
CA ASN A 123 -4.02 5.90 6.21
C ASN A 123 -3.90 7.42 6.01
N TRP A 124 -4.46 7.95 4.92
CA TRP A 124 -4.46 9.37 4.55
C TRP A 124 -3.05 9.99 4.50
N LEU A 125 -2.04 9.22 4.06
CA LEU A 125 -0.64 9.69 4.04
C LEU A 125 -0.44 10.95 3.16
N GLY A 126 -1.31 11.22 2.21
CA GLY A 126 -1.34 12.46 1.42
C GLY A 126 -1.68 13.72 2.22
N GLN A 127 -2.19 13.60 3.46
CA GLN A 127 -2.43 14.73 4.36
C GLN A 127 -1.15 15.22 5.07
N ARG A 128 -0.07 14.43 5.04
CA ARG A 128 1.19 14.76 5.71
C ARG A 128 1.87 15.97 5.07
N PRO A 129 2.71 16.75 5.78
CA PRO A 129 3.58 17.74 5.14
C PRO A 129 4.49 17.11 4.08
N ASP A 130 4.75 17.84 2.98
CA ASP A 130 5.48 17.30 1.82
C ASP A 130 6.88 16.78 2.18
N VAL A 131 7.64 17.57 2.95
CA VAL A 131 8.99 17.20 3.41
C VAL A 131 8.96 15.89 4.21
N GLU A 132 7.99 15.74 5.12
CA GLU A 132 7.90 14.53 5.95
C GLU A 132 7.48 13.30 5.15
N LEU A 133 6.63 13.48 4.14
CA LEU A 133 6.21 12.39 3.26
C LEU A 133 7.36 11.93 2.36
N ILE A 134 8.16 12.86 1.85
CA ILE A 134 9.37 12.53 1.07
C ILE A 134 10.39 11.78 1.94
N GLU A 135 10.64 12.23 3.18
CA GLU A 135 11.55 11.53 4.10
C GLU A 135 11.04 10.14 4.46
N LEU A 136 9.73 9.96 4.66
CA LEU A 136 9.14 8.64 4.81
C LEU A 136 9.44 7.72 3.61
N PHE A 137 9.33 8.24 2.39
CA PHE A 137 9.61 7.44 1.19
C PHE A 137 11.08 7.08 1.02
N LYS A 138 12.01 7.89 1.53
CA LYS A 138 13.44 7.53 1.56
C LYS A 138 13.73 6.36 2.49
N ALA A 139 12.94 6.17 3.55
CA ALA A 139 13.14 5.10 4.52
C ALA A 139 12.93 3.69 3.94
N TRP A 140 12.19 3.54 2.82
CA TRP A 140 11.97 2.24 2.16
C TRP A 140 13.26 1.60 1.63
N SER A 141 14.28 2.42 1.33
CA SER A 141 15.60 1.95 0.86
C SER A 141 16.29 0.97 1.82
N SER A 142 15.94 1.04 3.10
CA SER A 142 16.53 0.21 4.16
C SER A 142 15.63 -0.96 4.58
N THR A 143 14.56 -1.25 3.83
CA THR A 143 13.58 -2.28 4.21
C THR A 143 13.62 -3.49 3.27
N PRO A 144 13.37 -4.72 3.79
CA PRO A 144 13.21 -5.92 2.96
C PRO A 144 11.80 -6.02 2.36
N ILE A 145 10.99 -4.97 2.43
CA ILE A 145 9.59 -4.98 1.99
C ILE A 145 9.55 -5.02 0.46
N ILE A 146 8.84 -6.02 -0.06
CA ILE A 146 8.73 -6.34 -1.49
C ILE A 146 7.37 -5.90 -2.03
N ASP A 147 6.33 -5.99 -1.20
CA ASP A 147 4.95 -5.67 -1.55
C ASP A 147 4.43 -4.56 -0.62
N LEU A 148 4.13 -3.41 -1.22
CA LEU A 148 3.65 -2.22 -0.52
C LEU A 148 2.31 -1.79 -1.10
N ASP A 149 1.26 -1.82 -0.28
CA ASP A 149 -0.05 -1.31 -0.64
C ASP A 149 -0.30 0.08 -0.02
N LEU A 150 -0.46 1.09 -0.87
CA LEU A 150 -0.79 2.48 -0.53
C LEU A 150 -2.19 2.88 -1.03
N THR A 151 -3.08 1.92 -1.28
CA THR A 151 -4.46 2.19 -1.71
C THR A 151 -5.17 3.21 -0.79
N ASN A 152 -5.97 4.12 -1.33
CA ASN A 152 -6.76 5.09 -0.53
C ASN A 152 -5.90 5.95 0.44
N ASN A 153 -4.82 6.57 -0.04
CA ASN A 153 -3.99 7.45 0.80
C ASN A 153 -4.05 8.93 0.42
N ASP A 154 -4.94 9.34 -0.48
CA ASP A 154 -5.08 10.71 -0.98
C ASP A 154 -3.76 11.27 -1.56
N LEU A 155 -2.88 10.43 -2.11
CA LEU A 155 -1.58 10.89 -2.61
C LEU A 155 -1.72 11.91 -3.75
N GLY A 156 -2.81 11.85 -4.52
CA GLY A 156 -3.21 12.84 -5.52
C GLY A 156 -3.49 14.24 -4.97
N LYS A 157 -3.44 14.48 -3.65
CA LYS A 157 -3.40 15.85 -3.10
C LYS A 157 -2.00 16.49 -3.17
N LYS A 158 -0.95 15.71 -3.43
CA LYS A 158 0.46 16.15 -3.51
C LYS A 158 0.88 16.59 -4.89
N SER A 159 1.53 17.75 -5.03
CA SER A 159 1.98 18.26 -6.33
C SER A 159 2.78 17.22 -7.13
N GLY A 160 2.80 17.34 -8.46
CA GLY A 160 3.53 16.40 -9.31
C GLY A 160 5.02 16.30 -8.96
N ILE A 161 5.63 17.40 -8.50
CA ILE A 161 7.02 17.45 -8.03
C ILE A 161 7.20 16.59 -6.79
N VAL A 162 6.37 16.78 -5.76
CA VAL A 162 6.47 16.03 -4.49
C VAL A 162 6.27 14.55 -4.73
N LEU A 163 5.26 14.19 -5.53
CA LEU A 163 5.04 12.82 -5.92
C LEU A 163 6.27 12.23 -6.63
N SER A 164 6.78 12.91 -7.66
CA SER A 164 7.96 12.44 -8.42
C SER A 164 9.18 12.24 -7.51
N GLU A 165 9.39 13.09 -6.51
CA GLU A 165 10.46 12.93 -5.54
C GLU A 165 10.26 11.71 -4.64
N MET A 166 9.04 11.48 -4.14
CA MET A 166 8.69 10.29 -3.37
C MET A 166 8.94 9.00 -4.18
N PHE A 167 8.46 8.95 -5.43
CA PHE A 167 8.62 7.77 -6.28
C PHE A 167 10.08 7.53 -6.67
N ARG A 168 10.86 8.59 -6.90
CA ARG A 168 12.31 8.47 -7.15
C ARG A 168 13.05 7.85 -5.96
N ALA A 169 12.58 8.05 -4.73
CA ALA A 169 13.17 7.42 -3.55
C ALA A 169 13.01 5.89 -3.54
N LEU A 170 12.03 5.34 -4.27
CA LEU A 170 11.79 3.90 -4.37
C LEU A 170 12.80 3.18 -5.29
N LYS A 171 13.60 3.90 -6.08
CA LYS A 171 14.61 3.32 -6.98
C LYS A 171 15.59 2.39 -6.28
N VAL A 172 15.93 2.71 -5.03
CA VAL A 172 16.89 1.96 -4.19
C VAL A 172 16.20 1.03 -3.18
N SER A 173 14.87 0.85 -3.28
CA SER A 173 14.11 -0.03 -2.39
C SER A 173 14.07 -1.47 -2.89
N SER A 174 13.51 -2.39 -2.10
CA SER A 174 13.22 -3.77 -2.53
C SER A 174 11.81 -3.94 -3.12
N ILE A 175 11.04 -2.85 -3.25
CA ILE A 175 9.61 -2.90 -3.58
C ILE A 175 9.43 -3.25 -5.06
N SER A 176 8.89 -4.43 -5.31
CA SER A 176 8.56 -4.91 -6.66
C SER A 176 7.06 -4.87 -6.96
N HIS A 177 6.21 -4.80 -5.94
CA HIS A 177 4.76 -4.67 -6.05
C HIS A 177 4.32 -3.39 -5.35
N LEU A 178 3.70 -2.48 -6.09
CA LEU A 178 3.25 -1.20 -5.57
C LEU A 178 1.76 -0.96 -5.87
N GLY A 179 0.96 -0.90 -4.81
CA GLY A 179 -0.45 -0.55 -4.87
C GLY A 179 -0.67 0.95 -4.72
N LEU A 180 -1.25 1.60 -5.73
CA LEU A 180 -1.63 3.02 -5.70
C LEU A 180 -3.11 3.23 -6.01
N ARG A 181 -3.93 2.17 -5.90
CA ARG A 181 -5.34 2.23 -6.22
C ARG A 181 -6.04 3.37 -5.46
N ASN A 182 -6.94 4.08 -6.13
CA ASN A 182 -7.80 5.10 -5.53
C ASN A 182 -7.03 6.12 -4.68
N ASN A 183 -6.07 6.78 -5.31
CA ASN A 183 -5.30 7.87 -4.72
C ASN A 183 -5.64 9.23 -5.34
N ASP A 184 -6.73 9.34 -6.10
CA ASP A 184 -7.14 10.57 -6.79
C ASP A 184 -6.03 11.18 -7.67
N LEU A 185 -5.19 10.35 -8.32
CA LEU A 185 -4.08 10.87 -9.12
C LEU A 185 -4.54 11.80 -10.25
N TYR A 186 -5.80 11.69 -10.71
CA TYR A 186 -6.41 12.61 -11.67
C TYR A 186 -6.35 14.10 -11.33
N GLN A 187 -6.10 14.45 -10.06
CA GLN A 187 -5.91 15.85 -9.66
C GLN A 187 -4.61 16.47 -10.20
N ARG A 188 -3.75 15.68 -10.85
CA ARG A 188 -2.54 16.13 -11.56
C ARG A 188 -2.81 16.33 -13.04
N THR A 189 -1.93 17.08 -13.70
CA THR A 189 -1.91 17.15 -15.17
C THR A 189 -1.35 15.85 -15.77
N GLY A 190 -1.65 15.56 -17.04
CA GLY A 190 -1.04 14.42 -17.74
C GLY A 190 0.49 14.47 -17.73
N ALA A 191 1.09 15.66 -17.88
CA ALA A 191 2.54 15.83 -17.82
C ALA A 191 3.14 15.53 -16.44
N GLU A 192 2.49 15.95 -15.36
CA GLU A 192 2.90 15.62 -13.99
C GLU A 192 2.76 14.12 -13.71
N PHE A 193 1.68 13.50 -14.17
CA PHE A 193 1.47 12.06 -14.06
C PHE A 193 2.55 11.27 -14.80
N SER A 194 2.91 11.68 -16.02
CA SER A 194 3.98 11.05 -16.79
C SER A 194 5.35 11.26 -16.17
N SER A 195 5.58 12.39 -15.51
CA SER A 195 6.78 12.62 -14.70
C SER A 195 6.84 11.68 -13.49
N LEU A 196 5.71 11.44 -12.82
CA LEU A 196 5.58 10.45 -11.74
C LEU A 196 5.91 9.02 -12.22
N LEU A 197 5.41 8.62 -13.39
CA LEU A 197 5.69 7.28 -13.95
C LEU A 197 7.16 7.17 -14.38
N SER A 198 7.73 8.23 -14.95
CA SER A 198 9.15 8.28 -15.30
C SER A 198 10.05 8.16 -14.06
N ALA A 199 9.59 8.64 -12.90
CA ALA A 199 10.35 8.56 -11.65
C ALA A 199 10.56 7.12 -11.15
N ILE A 200 9.68 6.17 -11.51
CA ILE A 200 9.81 4.76 -11.13
C ILE A 200 10.57 3.91 -12.16
N LYS A 201 11.04 4.48 -13.26
CA LYS A 201 11.67 3.72 -14.36
C LYS A 201 12.85 2.85 -13.93
N GLU A 202 13.71 3.37 -13.06
CA GLU A 202 14.88 2.65 -12.51
C GLU A 202 14.56 1.91 -11.20
N SER A 203 13.29 1.78 -10.82
CA SER A 203 12.89 1.02 -9.63
C SER A 203 12.72 -0.47 -9.94
N PRO A 204 12.75 -1.34 -8.91
CA PRO A 204 12.46 -2.76 -9.09
C PRO A 204 10.97 -3.08 -9.25
N ILE A 205 10.09 -2.06 -9.38
CA ILE A 205 8.64 -2.24 -9.48
C ILE A 205 8.30 -2.97 -10.78
N THR A 206 7.78 -4.18 -10.64
CA THR A 206 7.30 -5.03 -11.74
C THR A 206 5.79 -5.07 -11.81
N HIS A 207 5.10 -4.88 -10.67
CA HIS A 207 3.66 -4.86 -10.55
C HIS A 207 3.21 -3.51 -10.02
N LEU A 208 2.45 -2.78 -10.82
CA LEU A 208 1.96 -1.45 -10.51
C LEU A 208 0.43 -1.42 -10.61
N ASP A 209 -0.23 -1.13 -9.49
CA ASP A 209 -1.69 -0.92 -9.47
C ASP A 209 -2.04 0.56 -9.45
N LEU A 210 -2.54 1.07 -10.58
CA LEU A 210 -3.05 2.43 -10.76
C LEU A 210 -4.57 2.46 -10.89
N SER A 211 -5.27 1.39 -10.51
CA SER A 211 -6.72 1.32 -10.66
C SER A 211 -7.44 2.43 -9.89
N ASP A 212 -8.62 2.82 -10.36
CA ASP A 212 -9.53 3.70 -9.62
C ASP A 212 -8.93 5.09 -9.34
N ASN A 213 -8.05 5.60 -10.21
CA ASN A 213 -7.38 6.89 -10.05
C ASN A 213 -7.96 8.00 -10.93
N GLY A 214 -9.06 7.74 -11.64
CA GLY A 214 -9.76 8.73 -12.45
C GLY A 214 -8.97 9.22 -13.67
N LEU A 215 -8.02 8.43 -14.21
CA LEU A 215 -7.06 8.93 -15.22
C LEU A 215 -7.71 9.51 -16.50
N HIS A 216 -8.93 9.11 -16.89
CA HIS A 216 -9.68 9.73 -17.99
C HIS A 216 -9.99 11.22 -17.80
N LEU A 217 -9.94 11.74 -16.57
CA LEU A 217 -10.14 13.17 -16.29
C LEU A 217 -8.87 14.00 -16.59
N MET A 218 -7.75 13.34 -16.86
CA MET A 218 -6.48 13.99 -17.18
C MET A 218 -6.29 14.06 -18.69
N VAL A 219 -6.09 15.27 -19.21
CA VAL A 219 -5.67 15.46 -20.60
C VAL A 219 -4.30 14.80 -20.81
N ALA A 220 -4.17 13.99 -21.87
CA ALA A 220 -2.94 13.31 -22.29
C ALA A 220 -2.36 12.25 -21.33
N ALA A 221 -3.03 11.87 -20.24
CA ALA A 221 -2.51 10.84 -19.33
C ALA A 221 -2.31 9.50 -20.05
N PHE A 222 -3.29 9.05 -20.82
CA PHE A 222 -3.18 7.80 -21.58
C PHE A 222 -2.24 7.90 -22.78
N GLU A 223 -2.09 9.08 -23.39
CA GLU A 223 -1.22 9.31 -24.55
C GLU A 223 0.26 9.08 -24.21
N THR A 224 0.67 9.43 -22.99
CA THR A 224 2.08 9.42 -22.58
C THR A 224 2.41 8.33 -21.54
N LEU A 225 1.40 7.57 -21.08
CA LEU A 225 1.53 6.55 -20.04
C LEU A 225 2.57 5.48 -20.40
N PHE A 226 2.47 4.90 -21.61
CA PHE A 226 3.37 3.82 -22.01
C PHE A 226 4.76 4.32 -22.35
N ASP A 227 4.87 5.52 -22.89
CA ASP A 227 6.17 6.16 -23.13
C ASP A 227 6.89 6.45 -21.80
N ALA A 228 6.16 6.89 -20.78
CA ALA A 228 6.71 7.14 -19.45
C ALA A 228 7.16 5.86 -18.72
N LEU A 229 6.48 4.73 -18.97
CA LEU A 229 6.85 3.41 -18.45
C LEU A 229 7.82 2.64 -19.35
N LYS A 230 8.16 3.17 -20.52
CA LYS A 230 9.09 2.54 -21.45
C LYS A 230 10.45 2.32 -20.77
N ASP A 231 11.01 1.14 -20.96
CA ASP A 231 12.24 0.65 -20.32
C ASP A 231 12.22 0.68 -18.78
N SER A 232 11.02 0.69 -18.17
CA SER A 232 10.87 0.38 -16.74
C SER A 232 10.79 -1.13 -16.49
N SER A 233 10.92 -1.54 -15.23
CA SER A 233 10.73 -2.93 -14.82
C SER A 233 9.25 -3.39 -14.84
N VAL A 234 8.28 -2.49 -15.10
CA VAL A 234 6.85 -2.78 -14.98
C VAL A 234 6.39 -3.74 -16.08
N THR A 235 5.98 -4.93 -15.67
CA THR A 235 5.44 -5.99 -16.56
C THR A 235 3.95 -6.24 -16.32
N HIS A 236 3.44 -5.84 -15.15
CA HIS A 236 2.05 -5.98 -14.75
C HIS A 236 1.50 -4.61 -14.35
N LEU A 237 0.57 -4.10 -15.13
CA LEU A 237 -0.05 -2.80 -14.93
C LEU A 237 -1.56 -2.94 -14.79
N ASN A 238 -2.11 -2.57 -13.64
CA ASN A 238 -3.56 -2.53 -13.42
C ASN A 238 -4.10 -1.11 -13.64
N LEU A 239 -4.94 -0.92 -14.66
CA LEU A 239 -5.62 0.35 -14.99
C LEU A 239 -7.14 0.29 -14.80
N CYS A 240 -7.67 -0.70 -14.07
CA CYS A 240 -9.12 -0.84 -13.84
C CYS A 240 -9.75 0.45 -13.34
N ARG A 241 -11.01 0.71 -13.70
CA ARG A 241 -11.79 1.84 -13.14
C ARG A 241 -11.15 3.22 -13.35
N ASN A 242 -10.40 3.39 -14.44
CA ASN A 242 -9.84 4.69 -14.82
C ASN A 242 -10.61 5.40 -15.93
N GLY A 243 -11.81 4.91 -16.27
CA GLY A 243 -12.64 5.50 -17.32
C GLY A 243 -12.10 5.27 -18.75
N ILE A 244 -11.34 4.21 -18.97
CA ILE A 244 -10.83 3.84 -20.31
C ILE A 244 -11.98 3.67 -21.32
N GLY A 245 -13.15 3.19 -20.88
CA GLY A 245 -14.35 3.08 -21.73
C GLY A 245 -14.93 4.43 -22.19
N HIS A 246 -14.53 5.54 -21.57
CA HIS A 246 -14.94 6.89 -21.98
C HIS A 246 -14.00 7.52 -23.02
N LEU A 247 -12.90 6.84 -23.38
CA LEU A 247 -11.97 7.34 -24.38
C LEU A 247 -12.55 7.22 -25.79
N ASP A 248 -12.40 8.27 -26.59
CA ASP A 248 -12.73 8.21 -28.01
C ASP A 248 -11.69 7.41 -28.82
N MET A 249 -11.97 7.19 -30.10
CA MET A 249 -11.09 6.42 -30.99
C MET A 249 -9.70 7.08 -31.15
N PHE A 250 -9.61 8.41 -31.15
CA PHE A 250 -8.33 9.11 -31.27
C PHE A 250 -7.50 8.93 -30.01
N GLN A 251 -8.10 9.06 -28.84
CA GLN A 251 -7.46 8.86 -27.54
C GLN A 251 -7.01 7.41 -27.35
N MET A 252 -7.85 6.44 -27.72
CA MET A 252 -7.49 5.02 -27.73
C MET A 252 -6.33 4.75 -28.70
N THR A 253 -6.36 5.34 -29.89
CA THR A 253 -5.27 5.17 -30.87
C THR A 253 -3.97 5.76 -30.34
N ALA A 254 -4.00 6.99 -29.81
CA ALA A 254 -2.83 7.66 -29.23
C ALA A 254 -2.23 6.87 -28.06
N MET A 255 -3.07 6.28 -27.21
CA MET A 255 -2.64 5.41 -26.11
C MET A 255 -1.80 4.21 -26.61
N PHE A 256 -2.07 3.66 -27.79
CA PHE A 256 -1.36 2.48 -28.31
C PHE A 256 -0.37 2.79 -29.45
N CYS A 257 -0.35 4.01 -29.99
CA CYS A 257 0.41 4.35 -31.21
C CYS A 257 1.94 4.41 -31.01
N GLY A 258 2.42 4.47 -29.76
CA GLY A 258 3.86 4.48 -29.42
C GLY A 258 4.42 3.16 -28.88
N SER A 259 3.57 2.20 -28.55
CA SER A 259 3.96 0.96 -27.89
C SER A 259 4.27 -0.12 -28.92
N THR A 260 5.55 -0.41 -29.16
CA THR A 260 5.88 -1.72 -29.76
C THR A 260 5.57 -2.80 -28.72
N PRO A 261 4.71 -3.78 -29.02
CA PRO A 261 4.18 -4.72 -28.04
C PRO A 261 5.19 -5.83 -27.79
N ASN A 262 6.28 -5.56 -27.08
CA ASN A 262 7.25 -6.62 -26.77
C ASN A 262 7.46 -6.93 -25.29
N GLU A 263 6.98 -6.14 -24.31
CA GLU A 263 7.24 -6.46 -22.89
C GLU A 263 6.07 -6.23 -21.91
N LEU A 264 5.11 -5.35 -22.20
CA LEU A 264 3.84 -5.30 -21.46
C LEU A 264 2.86 -6.26 -22.14
N ASN A 265 2.45 -7.32 -21.43
CA ASN A 265 1.38 -8.21 -21.89
C ASN A 265 0.08 -7.41 -22.08
N LEU A 266 -0.16 -6.89 -23.30
CA LEU A 266 -1.37 -6.15 -23.71
C LEU A 266 -2.67 -6.90 -23.34
N LEU A 267 -2.59 -8.23 -23.27
CA LEU A 267 -3.70 -9.12 -22.91
C LEU A 267 -4.26 -8.90 -21.50
N HIS A 268 -3.48 -8.42 -20.52
CA HIS A 268 -4.02 -8.09 -19.19
C HIS A 268 -4.62 -6.67 -19.11
N ILE A 269 -4.12 -5.73 -19.92
CA ILE A 269 -4.65 -4.36 -20.01
C ILE A 269 -6.06 -4.35 -20.59
N LEU A 270 -6.35 -5.24 -21.54
CA LEU A 270 -7.64 -5.31 -22.25
C LEU A 270 -8.70 -6.18 -21.57
N SER A 271 -8.33 -7.13 -20.68
CA SER A 271 -9.32 -8.06 -20.10
C SER A 271 -10.29 -7.39 -19.11
N ILE A 272 -10.04 -6.14 -18.73
CA ILE A 272 -10.84 -5.43 -17.72
C ILE A 272 -11.55 -4.17 -18.26
N ALA A 273 -11.17 -3.67 -19.45
CA ALA A 273 -11.86 -2.55 -20.08
C ALA A 273 -13.31 -2.88 -20.52
N LYS A 274 -13.65 -4.17 -20.71
CA LYS A 274 -15.00 -4.59 -21.16
C LYS A 274 -15.99 -4.97 -20.05
N ASN A 275 -15.58 -5.07 -18.78
CA ASN A 275 -16.40 -5.69 -17.75
C ASN A 275 -17.24 -4.73 -16.88
N TYR A 276 -17.48 -3.48 -17.30
CA TYR A 276 -18.31 -2.56 -16.51
C TYR A 276 -19.37 -1.72 -17.26
N ASP A 277 -19.61 -1.96 -18.56
CA ASP A 277 -20.75 -1.34 -19.26
C ASP A 277 -22.06 -2.13 -19.14
N GLN A 278 -22.08 -3.22 -18.36
CA GLN A 278 -23.30 -3.92 -17.99
C GLN A 278 -23.28 -4.21 -16.50
N ILE A 279 -23.84 -3.31 -15.69
CA ILE A 279 -24.67 -3.53 -14.49
C ILE A 279 -24.78 -2.16 -13.82
N THR A 280 -25.76 -1.38 -14.26
CA THR A 280 -26.66 -0.53 -13.45
C THR A 280 -27.75 0.01 -14.38
N SER A 281 -28.59 -0.90 -14.85
CA SER A 281 -30.00 -0.60 -15.04
C SER A 281 -30.78 -1.60 -14.18
N PHE A 282 -31.75 -1.06 -13.44
CA PHE A 282 -32.52 -1.64 -12.32
C PHE A 282 -31.89 -1.50 -10.93
#